data_AF-A9WLJ8-F1
#
_entry.id   AF-A9WLJ8-F1
#
_cell.length_a   1.000
_cell.length_b   1.000
_cell.length_c   1.000
_cell.angle_alpha   90.00
_cell.angle_beta   90.00
_cell.angle_gamma   90.00
#
_symmetry.space_group_name_H-M   'P 1'
#
loop_
_entity.id
_entity.type
_entity.pdbx_description
1 polymer ?
#
loop_
_entity_poly.entity_id
_entity_poly.type
_entity_poly.pdbx_seq_one_letter_code
_entity_poly.pdbx_strand_id
1 'polypeptide(L)'
;MFKGGSDEEATWRATRQTRRVRALPEGTPVSGIRFVLPAVEVNLGTVAFLYDGEWRSFWVAKPTSLLNALANAVRPSRWDGERLTLTVTVARTGLRNGQEMEFSLAPTQDSQPTLR
;
A
#
# COMPACT_ATOMS: atom_id res chain seq x y z
N MET A 1 21.79 29.49 47.75
CA MET A 1 21.28 28.11 47.56
C MET A 1 20.59 28.09 46.21
N PHE A 2 21.32 27.81 45.12
CA PHE A 2 20.79 27.83 43.75
C PHE A 2 20.81 26.40 43.22
N LYS A 3 19.63 25.90 42.85
CA LYS A 3 19.44 24.55 42.31
C LYS A 3 19.96 24.50 40.88
N GLY A 4 20.85 23.54 40.63
CA GLY A 4 21.19 23.08 39.29
C GLY A 4 20.03 22.27 38.68
N GLY A 5 19.98 22.29 37.35
CA GLY A 5 19.01 21.62 36.49
C GLY A 5 19.18 22.19 35.09
N SER A 6 20.33 21.91 34.47
CA SER A 6 20.43 20.95 33.36
C SER A 6 19.86 21.55 32.07
N ASP A 7 20.74 22.29 31.39
CA ASP A 7 20.65 22.71 29.99
C ASP A 7 20.54 21.51 28.99
N GLU A 8 20.43 20.28 29.47
CA GLU A 8 20.35 19.07 28.64
C GLU A 8 18.90 18.72 28.26
N GLU A 9 17.89 19.33 28.91
CA GLU A 9 16.48 19.02 28.64
C GLU A 9 15.88 19.83 27.46
N ALA A 10 16.53 20.90 27.02
CA ALA A 10 16.03 21.69 25.89
C ALA A 10 16.38 21.06 24.52
N THR A 11 17.46 20.27 24.46
CA THR A 11 18.03 19.77 23.20
C THR A 11 17.21 18.63 22.57
N TRP A 12 16.42 17.88 23.34
CA TRP A 12 15.57 16.81 22.79
C TRP A 12 14.22 17.30 22.24
N ARG A 13 13.81 18.55 22.53
CA ARG A 13 12.61 19.14 21.92
C ARG A 13 12.83 19.62 20.48
N ALA A 14 14.08 19.65 20.00
CA ALA A 14 14.46 20.13 18.67
C ALA A 14 14.37 19.07 17.54
N THR A 15 14.04 17.80 17.83
CA THR A 15 14.10 16.71 16.83
C THR A 15 12.75 16.05 16.52
N ARG A 16 11.64 16.77 16.73
CA ARG A 16 10.31 16.36 16.22
C ARG A 16 9.95 17.06 14.90
N GLN A 17 10.93 17.21 14.02
CA GLN A 17 10.68 17.62 12.64
C GLN A 17 10.47 16.38 11.76
N THR A 18 9.54 15.52 12.16
CA THR A 18 9.14 14.36 11.36
C THR A 18 8.21 14.84 10.25
N ARG A 19 8.85 15.19 9.12
CA ARG A 19 8.36 15.06 7.75
C ARG A 19 6.89 15.44 7.56
N ARG A 20 6.63 16.70 7.16
CA ARG A 20 5.36 17.06 6.50
C ARG A 20 5.13 16.05 5.38
N VAL A 21 4.18 15.13 5.58
CA VAL A 21 3.61 14.36 4.49
C VAL A 21 3.00 15.42 3.59
N ARG A 22 3.60 15.64 2.42
CA ARG A 22 3.02 16.53 1.41
C ARG A 22 1.63 15.98 1.15
N ALA A 23 0.59 16.75 1.51
CA ALA A 23 -0.76 16.42 1.10
C ALA A 23 -0.72 16.25 -0.42
N LEU A 24 -0.99 15.02 -0.88
CA LEU A 24 -1.17 14.77 -2.30
C LEU A 24 -2.39 15.63 -2.71
N PRO A 25 -2.32 16.36 -3.83
CA PRO A 25 -3.49 17.08 -4.31
C PRO A 25 -4.66 16.10 -4.42
N GLU A 26 -5.84 16.48 -3.95
CA GLU A 26 -7.09 15.75 -4.19
C GLU A 26 -7.24 15.63 -5.72
N GLY A 27 -6.86 14.46 -6.23
CA GLY A 27 -6.80 14.17 -7.64
C GLY A 27 -8.21 13.89 -8.15
N THR A 28 -8.53 14.45 -9.31
CA THR A 28 -9.69 14.01 -10.10
C THR A 28 -9.59 12.49 -10.29
N PRO A 29 -10.68 11.71 -10.09
CA PRO A 29 -10.63 10.25 -10.23
C PRO A 29 -10.14 9.92 -11.63
N VAL A 30 -8.89 9.51 -11.70
CA VAL A 30 -8.27 9.18 -12.97
C VAL A 30 -8.63 7.73 -13.29
N SER A 31 -9.64 7.57 -14.14
CA SER A 31 -9.99 6.27 -14.72
C SER A 31 -8.77 5.64 -15.41
N GLY A 32 -8.67 4.32 -15.29
CA GLY A 32 -7.64 3.50 -15.94
C GLY A 32 -6.69 2.79 -14.99
N ILE A 33 -5.85 1.95 -15.60
CA ILE A 33 -4.88 1.10 -14.90
C ILE A 33 -3.85 1.96 -14.15
N ARG A 34 -3.54 1.58 -12.91
CA ARG A 34 -2.54 2.25 -12.06
C ARG A 34 -1.50 1.27 -11.53
N PHE A 35 -0.27 1.73 -11.36
CA PHE A 35 0.74 0.93 -10.67
C PHE A 35 0.58 1.10 -9.16
N VAL A 36 0.58 -0.01 -8.43
CA VAL A 36 0.38 -0.04 -6.96
C VAL A 36 1.42 -0.92 -6.29
N LEU A 37 1.66 -0.66 -5.00
CA LEU A 37 2.49 -1.50 -4.13
C LEU A 37 1.60 -2.14 -3.05
N PRO A 38 1.15 -3.39 -3.26
CA PRO A 38 0.24 -4.06 -2.34
C PRO A 38 0.96 -4.62 -1.10
N ALA A 39 0.38 -4.37 0.06
CA ALA A 39 0.62 -5.11 1.29
C ALA A 39 -0.44 -6.20 1.44
N VAL A 40 -0.03 -7.42 1.78
CA VAL A 40 -0.94 -8.56 1.93
C VAL A 40 -0.87 -9.07 3.36
N GLU A 41 -2.02 -9.12 4.02
CA GLU A 41 -2.22 -9.86 5.26
C GLU A 41 -2.89 -11.19 4.90
N VAL A 42 -2.18 -12.30 5.16
CA VAL A 42 -2.55 -13.60 4.61
C VAL A 42 -3.67 -14.27 5.40
N ASN A 43 -3.77 -14.04 6.71
CA ASN A 43 -4.71 -14.76 7.57
C ASN A 43 -6.17 -14.29 7.37
N LEU A 44 -6.35 -13.01 7.12
CA LEU A 44 -7.62 -12.33 6.85
C LEU A 44 -7.90 -12.18 5.35
N GLY A 45 -6.92 -12.49 4.51
CA GLY A 45 -7.01 -12.29 3.07
C GLY A 45 -7.11 -10.83 2.67
N THR A 46 -6.55 -9.92 3.48
CA THR A 46 -6.63 -8.48 3.23
C THR A 46 -5.47 -8.02 2.35
N VAL A 47 -5.78 -7.23 1.34
CA VAL A 47 -4.82 -6.57 0.45
C VAL A 47 -5.04 -5.07 0.57
N ALA A 48 -4.00 -4.34 0.96
CA ALA A 48 -4.06 -2.89 1.08
C ALA A 48 -3.01 -2.21 0.22
N PHE A 49 -3.38 -1.10 -0.42
CA PHE A 49 -2.45 -0.25 -1.17
C PHE A 49 -2.97 1.19 -1.26
N LEU A 50 -2.03 2.11 -1.53
CA LEU A 50 -2.36 3.50 -1.82
C LEU A 50 -2.91 3.61 -3.25
N TYR A 51 -4.12 4.12 -3.40
CA TYR A 51 -4.74 4.43 -4.68
C TYR A 51 -5.56 5.72 -4.57
N ASP A 52 -5.36 6.61 -5.53
CA ASP A 52 -6.00 7.94 -5.55
C ASP A 52 -5.73 8.78 -4.29
N GLY A 53 -4.52 8.66 -3.74
CA GLY A 53 -4.11 9.37 -2.52
C GLY A 53 -4.63 8.76 -1.21
N GLU A 54 -5.45 7.71 -1.27
CA GLU A 54 -6.06 7.07 -0.11
C GLU A 54 -5.56 5.64 0.07
N TRP A 55 -5.40 5.21 1.33
CA TRP A 55 -5.21 3.80 1.63
C TRP A 55 -6.54 3.08 1.47
N ARG A 56 -6.56 2.08 0.59
CA ARG A 56 -7.73 1.23 0.38
C ARG A 56 -7.39 -0.21 0.71
N SER A 57 -8.37 -0.89 1.28
CA SER A 57 -8.29 -2.31 1.64
C SER A 57 -9.31 -3.11 0.86
N PHE A 58 -8.90 -4.28 0.43
CA PHE A 58 -9.72 -5.22 -0.31
C PHE A 58 -9.50 -6.63 0.24
N TRP A 59 -10.45 -7.52 -0.01
CA TRP A 59 -10.33 -8.94 0.26
C TRP A 59 -9.90 -9.71 -1.00
N VAL A 60 -9.09 -10.74 -0.82
CA VAL A 60 -8.70 -11.68 -1.88
C VAL A 60 -8.94 -13.12 -1.44
N ALA A 61 -9.50 -13.93 -2.33
CA ALA A 61 -9.82 -15.33 -2.03
C ALA A 61 -8.60 -16.23 -1.83
N LYS A 62 -7.47 -15.89 -2.47
CA LYS A 62 -6.24 -16.70 -2.48
C LYS A 62 -5.02 -15.87 -2.06
N PRO A 63 -4.95 -15.44 -0.79
CA PRO A 63 -3.92 -14.51 -0.35
C PRO A 63 -2.51 -15.08 -0.44
N THR A 64 -2.32 -16.36 -0.15
CA THR A 64 -1.00 -17.02 -0.30
C THR A 64 -0.56 -17.07 -1.77
N SER A 65 -1.49 -17.31 -2.70
CA SER A 65 -1.17 -17.28 -4.14
C SER A 65 -0.78 -15.87 -4.60
N LEU A 66 -1.46 -14.85 -4.09
CA LEU A 66 -1.11 -13.46 -4.36
C LEU A 66 0.26 -13.11 -3.78
N LEU A 67 0.52 -13.45 -2.52
CA LEU A 67 1.81 -13.19 -1.87
C LEU A 67 2.96 -13.85 -2.64
N ASN A 68 2.79 -15.10 -3.07
CA ASN A 68 3.79 -15.81 -3.88
C ASN A 68 4.01 -15.13 -5.24
N ALA A 69 2.94 -14.66 -5.89
CA ALA A 69 3.07 -13.91 -7.14
C ALA A 69 3.83 -12.60 -6.93
N LEU A 70 3.51 -11.85 -5.87
CA LEU A 70 4.19 -10.60 -5.52
C LEU A 70 5.68 -10.81 -5.21
N ALA A 71 6.02 -11.88 -4.50
CA ALA A 71 7.41 -12.23 -4.21
C ALA A 71 8.23 -12.56 -5.46
N ASN A 72 7.58 -12.97 -6.56
CA ASN A 72 8.20 -13.29 -7.84
C ASN A 72 7.91 -12.24 -8.93
N ALA A 73 7.41 -11.07 -8.53
CA ALA A 73 7.05 -10.01 -9.46
C ALA A 73 8.28 -9.42 -10.14
N VAL A 74 8.22 -9.29 -11.46
CA VAL A 74 9.30 -8.69 -12.28
C VAL A 74 8.97 -7.27 -12.75
N ARG A 75 7.77 -6.78 -12.42
CA ARG A 75 7.28 -5.44 -12.73
C ARG A 75 6.36 -4.96 -11.60
N PRO A 76 6.15 -3.64 -11.45
CA PRO A 76 5.13 -3.11 -10.55
C PRO A 76 3.75 -3.71 -10.86
N SER A 77 2.98 -4.04 -9.82
CA SER A 77 1.63 -4.55 -9.96
C SER A 77 0.70 -3.49 -10.54
N ARG A 78 -0.27 -3.92 -11.33
CA ARG A 78 -1.25 -3.06 -12.01
C ARG A 78 -2.62 -3.26 -11.39
N TRP A 79 -3.25 -2.18 -10.98
CA TRP A 79 -4.60 -2.15 -10.45
C TRP A 79 -5.56 -1.59 -11.51
N ASP A 80 -6.60 -2.36 -11.81
CA ASP A 80 -7.77 -1.93 -12.56
C ASP A 80 -8.94 -1.76 -11.58
N GLY A 81 -9.28 -0.51 -11.27
CA GLY A 81 -10.35 -0.17 -10.34
C GLY A 81 -11.75 -0.45 -10.86
N GLU A 82 -11.94 -0.51 -12.18
CA GLU A 82 -13.25 -0.81 -12.79
C GLU A 82 -13.55 -2.30 -12.71
N ARG A 83 -12.53 -3.14 -12.93
CA ARG A 83 -12.62 -4.60 -12.84
C ARG A 83 -12.33 -5.16 -11.46
N LEU A 84 -11.96 -4.30 -10.51
CA LEU A 84 -11.42 -4.67 -9.21
C LEU A 84 -10.35 -5.78 -9.30
N THR A 85 -9.43 -5.63 -10.25
CA THR A 85 -8.46 -6.66 -10.59
C THR A 85 -7.04 -6.15 -10.38
N LEU A 86 -6.27 -6.90 -9.59
CA LEU A 86 -4.84 -6.69 -9.41
C LEU A 86 -4.07 -7.66 -10.32
N THR A 87 -3.33 -7.13 -11.28
CA THR A 87 -2.46 -7.89 -12.16
C THR A 87 -1.02 -7.84 -11.65
N VAL A 88 -0.42 -9.01 -11.46
CA VAL A 88 0.99 -9.18 -11.09
C VAL A 88 1.70 -9.87 -12.25
N THR A 89 2.77 -9.26 -12.77
CA THR A 89 3.62 -9.90 -13.78
C THR A 89 4.74 -10.66 -13.09
N VAL A 90 4.75 -11.99 -13.20
CA VAL A 90 5.72 -12.87 -12.55
C VAL A 90 6.76 -13.39 -13.54
N ALA A 91 7.97 -13.70 -13.05
CA ALA A 91 8.97 -14.39 -13.85
C ALA A 91 8.45 -15.77 -14.30
N ARG A 92 8.66 -16.11 -15.58
CA ARG A 92 8.40 -17.47 -16.08
C ARG A 92 9.48 -17.88 -17.07
N THR A 93 10.04 -19.06 -16.86
CA THR A 93 11.05 -19.63 -17.77
C THR A 93 10.51 -19.67 -19.19
N GLY A 94 11.31 -19.19 -20.14
CA GLY A 94 10.92 -19.10 -21.55
C GLY A 94 10.09 -17.88 -21.93
N LEU A 95 9.65 -17.04 -20.98
CA LEU A 95 8.90 -15.80 -21.26
C LEU A 95 9.69 -14.56 -20.81
N ARG A 96 10.35 -13.89 -21.76
CA ARG A 96 11.12 -12.65 -21.49
C ARG A 96 10.28 -11.54 -20.86
N ASN A 97 8.99 -11.50 -21.17
CA ASN A 97 8.07 -10.49 -20.65
C ASN A 97 7.38 -10.90 -19.33
N GLY A 98 7.71 -12.07 -18.78
CA GLY A 98 6.99 -12.67 -17.67
C GLY A 98 5.61 -13.21 -18.07
N GLN A 99 4.86 -13.69 -17.08
CA GLN A 99 3.47 -14.10 -17.20
C GLN A 99 2.61 -13.18 -16.34
N GLU A 100 1.46 -12.75 -16.85
CA GLU A 100 0.49 -12.00 -16.06
C GLU A 100 -0.39 -12.96 -15.25
N MET A 101 -0.54 -12.66 -13.97
CA MET A 101 -1.46 -13.32 -13.06
C MET A 101 -2.45 -12.28 -12.55
N GLU A 102 -3.74 -12.57 -12.73
CA GLU A 102 -4.82 -11.69 -12.31
C GLU A 102 -5.46 -12.20 -11.02
N PHE A 103 -5.71 -11.26 -10.11
CA PHE A 103 -6.36 -11.52 -8.83
C PHE A 103 -7.55 -10.58 -8.70
N SER A 104 -8.76 -11.16 -8.66
CA SER A 104 -9.97 -10.42 -8.36
C SER A 104 -10.00 -10.06 -6.87
N LEU A 105 -10.19 -8.78 -6.60
CA LEU A 105 -10.31 -8.23 -5.26
C LEU A 105 -11.76 -7.83 -4.99
N ALA A 106 -12.22 -8.00 -3.76
CA ALA A 106 -13.54 -7.57 -3.33
C ALA A 106 -13.40 -6.41 -2.32
N PRO A 107 -14.30 -5.42 -2.31
CA PRO A 107 -14.29 -4.40 -1.26
C PRO A 107 -14.43 -5.05 0.13
N THR A 108 -13.65 -4.61 1.11
CA THR A 108 -13.88 -5.01 2.51
C THR A 108 -15.08 -4.24 3.06
N GLN A 109 -15.92 -4.91 3.85
CA GLN A 109 -17.09 -4.27 4.48
C GLN A 109 -16.69 -3.20 5.51
N ASP A 110 -15.44 -3.20 5.99
CA ASP A 110 -14.93 -2.33 7.07
C ASP A 110 -14.35 -0.99 6.60
N SER A 111 -14.85 -0.44 5.49
CA SER A 111 -14.45 0.91 5.06
C SER A 111 -15.24 1.99 5.82
N GLN A 112 -15.14 2.01 7.16
CA GLN A 112 -15.44 3.23 7.93
C GLN A 112 -14.12 3.93 8.28
N PRO A 113 -13.95 5.21 7.92
CA PRO A 113 -12.84 5.99 8.44
C PRO A 113 -13.06 6.22 9.93
N THR A 114 -12.30 5.52 10.77
CA THR A 114 -12.17 5.86 12.19
C THR A 114 -11.39 7.17 12.29
N LEU A 115 -12.10 8.29 12.14
CA LEU A 115 -11.60 9.59 12.59
C LEU A 115 -11.63 9.57 14.13
N ARG A 116 -10.44 9.63 14.75
CA ARG A 116 -10.28 10.09 16.12
C ARG A 116 -10.16 11.60 16.14
#